data_AF-A0A067RVW5-F1
#
_entry.id   AF-A0A067RVW5-F1
#
_cell.length_a   1.000
_cell.length_b   1.000
_cell.length_c   1.000
_cell.angle_alpha   90.00
_cell.angle_beta   90.00
_cell.angle_gamma   90.00
#
_symmetry.space_group_name_H-M   'P 1'
#
loop_
_entity.id
_entity.type
_entity.pdbx_description
1 polymer ?
#
loop_
_entity_poly.entity_id
_entity_poly.type
_entity_poly.pdbx_seq_one_letter_code
_entity_poly.pdbx_strand_id
1 'polypeptide(L)' 'MSLKIHFLHSHLDFFPRNLGDVSDEQGKRFHEDIRTMEEQYQGRWDPAMMGDYCWFLQKE' A
#
# COMPACT_ATOMS: atom_id res chain seq x y z
N MET A 1 -5.18 12.30 -6.92
CA MET A 1 -4.22 11.25 -6.59
C MET A 1 -2.94 11.92 -6.11
N SER A 2 -2.48 11.61 -4.89
CA SER A 2 -1.24 12.19 -4.37
C SER A 2 -0.04 11.56 -5.08
N LEU A 3 1.07 12.29 -5.21
CA LEU A 3 2.30 11.76 -5.81
C LEU A 3 2.79 10.47 -5.11
N LYS A 4 2.48 10.36 -3.81
CA LYS A 4 2.83 9.22 -2.95
C LYS A 4 2.02 7.97 -3.31
N ILE A 5 0.72 8.13 -3.56
CA ILE A 5 -0.15 7.04 -4.04
C ILE A 5 0.30 6.57 -5.43
N HIS A 6 0.72 7.48 -6.31
CA HIS A 6 1.27 7.12 -7.62
C HIS A 6 2.59 6.34 -7.51
N PHE A 7 3.49 6.75 -6.63
CA PHE A 7 4.73 6.02 -6.36
C PHE A 7 4.44 4.58 -5.93
N LEU A 8 3.50 4.43 -5.00
CA LEU A 8 3.13 3.13 -4.47
C LEU A 8 2.46 2.22 -5.50
N HIS A 9 1.53 2.78 -6.27
CA HIS A 9 0.85 2.07 -7.35
C HIS A 9 1.83 1.63 -8.46
N SER A 10 2.90 2.41 -8.69
CA SER A 10 3.97 2.07 -9.65
C SER A 10 4.94 0.99 -9.14
N HIS A 11 4.88 0.66 -7.86
CA HIS A 11 5.70 -0.36 -7.21
C HIS A 11 4.87 -1.55 -6.72
N LEU A 12 3.59 -1.64 -7.13
CA LEU A 12 2.74 -2.79 -6.82
C LEU A 12 3.33 -4.11 -7.34
N ASP A 13 4.11 -4.04 -8.41
CA ASP A 13 4.85 -5.15 -9.03
C ASP A 13 5.88 -5.81 -8.10
N PHE A 14 6.30 -5.13 -7.02
CA PHE A 14 7.23 -5.69 -6.01
C PHE A 14 6.53 -6.65 -5.05
N PHE A 15 5.21 -6.59 -4.94
CA PHE A 15 4.47 -7.46 -4.04
C PHE A 15 4.14 -8.80 -4.72
N PRO A 16 3.89 -9.88 -3.94
CA PRO A 16 3.60 -11.18 -4.50
C PRO A 16 2.42 -11.11 -5.48
N ARG A 17 2.53 -11.83 -6.60
CA ARG A 17 1.53 -11.94 -7.68
C ARG A 17 0.12 -12.40 -7.22
N ASN A 18 0.00 -12.78 -5.95
CA ASN A 18 -1.23 -13.12 -5.24
C ASN A 18 -2.07 -11.88 -4.87
N LEU A 19 -1.53 -10.66 -5.00
CA LEU A 19 -2.30 -9.45 -5.26
C LEU A 19 -2.80 -9.46 -6.72
N GLY A 20 -3.39 -10.60 -7.11
CA GLY A 20 -3.73 -10.95 -8.48
C GLY A 20 -4.60 -9.88 -9.12
N ASP A 21 -4.36 -9.64 -10.42
CA ASP A 21 -5.01 -8.68 -11.32
C ASP A 21 -5.72 -7.54 -10.60
N VAL A 22 -5.08 -6.36 -10.60
CA VAL A 22 -5.58 -5.11 -9.99
C VAL A 22 -7.02 -4.84 -10.42
N SER A 23 -7.97 -5.41 -9.69
CA SER A 23 -9.38 -5.14 -9.86
C SER A 23 -9.70 -3.82 -9.17
N ASP A 24 -10.74 -3.14 -9.61
CA ASP A 24 -11.20 -1.89 -8.98
C ASP A 24 -11.41 -2.03 -7.46
N GLU A 25 -11.70 -3.25 -6.99
CA GLU A 25 -11.89 -3.56 -5.57
C GLU A 25 -10.57 -3.58 -4.78
N GLN A 26 -9.50 -4.16 -5.34
CA GLN A 26 -8.16 -4.09 -4.73
C GLN A 26 -7.58 -2.69 -4.79
N GLY A 27 -7.84 -1.93 -5.87
CA GLY A 27 -7.46 -0.52 -5.94
C GLY A 27 -8.10 0.32 -4.84
N LYS A 28 -9.38 0.09 -4.54
CA LYS A 28 -10.07 0.72 -3.40
C LYS A 28 -9.45 0.30 -2.06
N ARG A 29 -9.26 -1.00 -1.86
CA ARG A 29 -8.67 -1.53 -0.63
C ARG A 29 -7.27 -0.97 -0.37
N PHE A 30 -6.45 -0.89 -1.41
CA PHE A 30 -5.14 -0.25 -1.36
C PHE A 30 -5.21 1.19 -0.88
N HIS A 31 -6.14 1.99 -1.41
CA HIS A 31 -6.32 3.36 -0.95
C HIS A 31 -6.75 3.43 0.53
N GLU A 32 -7.57 2.49 1.00
CA GLU A 32 -7.99 2.43 2.40
C GLU A 32 -6.87 2.00 3.34
N ASP A 33 -6.09 0.99 2.97
CA ASP A 33 -4.96 0.51 3.77
C ASP A 33 -3.90 1.61 3.91
N ILE A 34 -3.61 2.33 2.82
CA ILE A 34 -2.66 3.44 2.84
C ILE A 34 -3.17 4.62 3.64
N ARG A 35 -4.45 4.97 3.54
CA ARG A 35 -5.05 6.00 4.41
C ARG A 35 -4.93 5.61 5.89
N THR A 36 -5.18 4.34 6.20
CA THR A 36 -5.09 3.82 7.58
C THR A 36 -3.66 3.87 8.10
N MET A 37 -2.68 3.46 7.28
CA MET A 37 -1.27 3.56 7.64
C MET A 37 -0.84 5.02 7.79
N GLU A 38 -1.26 5.92 6.90
CA GLU A 38 -0.98 7.35 7.04
C GLU A 38 -1.50 7.90 8.38
N GLU A 39 -2.69 7.52 8.82
CA GLU A 39 -3.21 7.90 10.13
C GLU A 39 -2.37 7.32 11.29
N GLN A 40 -2.02 6.03 11.22
CA GLN A 40 -1.21 5.36 12.24
C GLN A 40 0.17 6.00 12.42
N TYR A 41 0.80 6.45 11.34
CA TYR A 41 2.11 7.09 11.36
C TYR A 41 2.00 8.62 11.38
N GLN A 42 0.83 9.20 11.66
CA GLN A 42 0.60 10.65 11.74
C GLN A 42 1.03 11.41 10.47
N GLY A 43 0.79 10.81 9.31
CA GLY A 43 1.17 11.30 7.98
C GLY A 43 2.65 11.14 7.67
N ARG A 44 3.45 10.54 8.57
CA ARG A 44 4.85 10.21 8.32
C ARG A 44 4.92 9.04 7.36
N TRP A 45 5.68 9.26 6.30
CA TRP A 45 6.06 8.26 5.32
C TRP A 45 7.52 7.94 5.54
N ASP A 46 7.79 6.93 6.37
CA ASP A 46 9.15 6.45 6.61
C ASP A 46 9.33 5.01 6.08
N PRO A 47 10.57 4.54 5.88
CA PRO A 47 10.82 3.17 5.45
C PRO A 47 10.25 2.12 6.41
N ALA A 48 10.00 2.46 7.69
CA ALA A 48 9.43 1.53 8.65
C ALA A 48 7.94 1.30 8.37
N MET A 49 7.17 2.37 8.15
CA MET A 49 5.78 2.33 7.68
C MET A 49 5.66 1.45 6.43
N MET A 50 6.55 1.63 5.47
CA MET A 50 6.58 0.82 4.25
C MET A 50 6.94 -0.63 4.52
N GLY A 51 7.90 -0.89 5.41
CA GLY A 51 8.24 -2.24 5.84
C GLY A 51 7.06 -2.94 6.52
N ASP A 52 6.32 -2.21 7.36
CA ASP A 52 5.15 -2.71 8.08
C ASP A 52 3.97 -2.96 7.13
N TYR A 53 3.79 -2.11 6.11
CA TYR A 53 2.80 -2.34 5.04
C TYR A 53 3.13 -3.60 4.23
N CYS A 54 4.39 -3.76 3.80
CA CYS A 54 4.85 -4.97 3.12
C CYS A 54 4.67 -6.22 3.97
N TRP A 55 4.95 -6.13 5.27
CA TRP A 55 4.75 -7.22 6.21
C TRP A 55 3.27 -7.60 6.37
N PHE A 56 2.38 -6.61 6.48
CA PHE A 56 0.93 -6.84 6.53
C PHE A 56 0.44 -7.59 5.28
N LEU A 57 0.84 -7.11 4.10
CA LEU A 57 0.47 -7.75 2.83
C LEU A 57 1.04 -9.16 2.64
N GLN A 58 2.21 -9.45 3.22
CA GLN A 58 2.83 -10.77 3.11
C GLN A 58 2.20 -11.81 4.06
N LYS A 59 1.50 -11.35 5.11
CA LYS A 59 0.81 -12.23 6.06
C LYS A 59 -0.63 -12.55 5.66
N GLU A 60 -1.12 -11.93 4.60
CA GLU A 60 -2.42 -12.20 3.98
C GLU A 60 -2.32 -13.24 2.86
#